data_AF-A0A9W8QQW9-F1
#
_entry.id   AF-A0A9W8QQW9-F1
#
_cell.length_a   1.000
_cell.length_b   1.000
_cell.length_c   1.000
_cell.angle_alpha   90.00
_cell.angle_beta   90.00
_cell.angle_gamma   90.00
#
_symmetry.space_group_name_H-M   'P 1'
#
loop_
_entity.id
_entity.type
_entity.pdbx_description
1 polymer ?
#
loop_
_entity_poly.entity_id
_entity_poly.type
_entity_poly.pdbx_seq_one_letter_code
_entity_poly.pdbx_strand_id
1 'polypeptide(L)'
;MSGIQVSSKALRDMQNQSLRDGIIGCLFGSALGDAIGLYTEFLSADSSTRVYPSRSFILSPKSEATKLHSDAHRDPHQPGEWTDDTDHALLILLSYLHKNGQEVSAGDFAVRLDIWVRQGLRALDTLPMGLGHTSNEDSPSRPITHPDPRCVISCAIGTALVRGLILRDIRQESDIDALIESAVSWLASYRKEQLKDAARQDEPDLDLAELQRHAKVEKLTDLALDEPRKIGYVYKTLGSGVHLLRLAMRGTANLAASLPAQTAAFEPLITDLIMLGGDADTNACFAGAIVGAYLGFKALPPHWRDGLRHGEWLMAKAEGLCMMLDVVHGTYSGAQDTDTAPDGGRGFLTDAQMEEKVMRHMAGMVQRLGEGADKRKGSSSWGWLSKKKMRRTG
;
A
#
# COMPACT_ATOMS: atom_id res chain seq x y z
N MET A 1 -48.40 11.24 -2.75
CA MET A 1 -47.26 10.53 -2.15
C MET A 1 -46.43 11.55 -1.39
N SER A 2 -46.50 11.56 -0.07
CA SER A 2 -45.66 12.42 0.77
C SER A 2 -44.20 11.98 0.61
N GLY A 3 -43.39 12.80 -0.05
CA GLY A 3 -41.95 12.54 -0.16
C GLY A 3 -41.32 12.43 1.21
N ILE A 4 -40.49 11.42 1.43
CA ILE A 4 -39.70 11.28 2.66
C ILE A 4 -38.80 12.52 2.79
N GLN A 5 -39.08 13.40 3.74
CA GLN A 5 -38.19 14.51 4.09
C GLN A 5 -37.03 13.95 4.93
N VAL A 6 -35.86 13.79 4.31
CA VAL A 6 -34.62 13.48 5.03
C VAL A 6 -34.14 14.75 5.74
N SER A 7 -33.84 14.65 7.04
CA SER A 7 -33.35 15.81 7.81
C SER A 7 -31.93 16.22 7.39
N SER A 8 -31.58 17.50 7.57
CA SER A 8 -30.22 18.01 7.33
C SER A 8 -29.16 17.26 8.14
N LYS A 9 -29.50 16.87 9.38
CA LYS A 9 -28.66 16.03 10.23
C LYS A 9 -28.40 14.66 9.60
N ALA A 10 -29.45 13.99 9.14
CA ALA A 10 -29.31 12.66 8.51
C ALA A 10 -28.46 12.71 7.22
N LEU A 11 -28.58 13.78 6.42
CA LEU A 11 -27.72 13.99 5.25
C LEU A 11 -26.25 14.15 5.64
N ARG A 12 -25.95 14.95 6.68
CA ARG A 12 -24.59 15.12 7.19
C ARG A 12 -24.02 13.82 7.74
N ASP A 13 -24.82 13.06 8.49
CA ASP A 13 -24.40 11.77 9.04
C ASP A 13 -24.07 10.76 7.93
N MET A 14 -24.89 10.70 6.87
CA MET A 14 -24.61 9.85 5.70
C MET A 14 -23.34 10.27 4.96
N GLN A 15 -23.14 11.59 4.77
CA GLN A 15 -21.94 12.12 4.14
C GLN A 15 -20.69 11.77 4.96
N ASN A 16 -20.73 11.99 6.27
CA ASN A 16 -19.66 11.66 7.20
C ASN A 16 -19.34 10.16 7.21
N GLN A 17 -20.35 9.30 7.15
CA GLN A 17 -20.14 7.86 7.01
C GLN A 17 -19.44 7.49 5.70
N SER A 18 -19.80 8.13 4.58
CA SER A 18 -19.10 7.91 3.30
C SER A 18 -17.66 8.42 3.34
N LEU A 19 -17.41 9.58 3.96
CA LEU A 19 -16.06 10.14 4.11
C LEU A 19 -15.19 9.21 4.94
N ARG A 20 -15.69 8.77 6.10
CA ARG A 20 -15.01 7.80 6.98
C ARG A 20 -14.69 6.52 6.22
N ASP A 21 -15.65 5.96 5.51
CA ASP A 21 -15.48 4.70 4.77
C ASP A 21 -14.40 4.83 3.67
N GLY A 22 -14.34 5.97 2.96
CA GLY A 22 -13.31 6.27 1.97
C GLY A 22 -11.93 6.51 2.58
N ILE A 23 -11.83 7.24 3.69
CA ILE A 23 -10.55 7.49 4.39
C ILE A 23 -9.94 6.18 4.89
N ILE A 24 -10.74 5.37 5.60
CA ILE A 24 -10.29 4.07 6.12
C ILE A 24 -10.02 3.11 4.94
N GLY A 25 -10.86 3.15 3.90
CA GLY A 25 -10.68 2.38 2.68
C GLY A 25 -9.35 2.68 1.98
N CYS A 26 -8.95 3.95 1.93
CA CYS A 26 -7.64 4.36 1.41
C CYS A 26 -6.49 3.75 2.21
N LEU A 27 -6.50 3.90 3.55
CA LEU A 27 -5.41 3.42 4.40
C LEU A 27 -5.30 1.89 4.39
N PHE A 28 -6.42 1.17 4.54
CA PHE A 28 -6.43 -0.28 4.48
C PHE A 28 -6.19 -0.81 3.07
N GLY A 29 -6.72 -0.15 2.04
CA GLY A 29 -6.47 -0.52 0.65
C GLY A 29 -4.98 -0.45 0.32
N SER A 30 -4.29 0.59 0.80
CA SER A 30 -2.83 0.74 0.70
C SER A 30 -2.11 -0.43 1.36
N ALA A 31 -2.38 -0.68 2.65
CA ALA A 31 -1.71 -1.71 3.42
C ALA A 31 -2.01 -3.15 2.94
N LEU A 32 -3.23 -3.39 2.44
CA LEU A 32 -3.58 -4.66 1.80
C LEU A 32 -2.89 -4.82 0.46
N GLY A 33 -2.79 -3.76 -0.33
CA GLY A 33 -2.08 -3.76 -1.60
C GLY A 33 -0.62 -4.15 -1.42
N ASP A 34 0.07 -3.50 -0.49
CA ASP A 34 1.43 -3.80 -0.06
C ASP A 34 1.55 -5.28 0.38
N ALA A 35 0.80 -5.69 1.41
CA ALA A 35 0.90 -7.04 1.98
C ALA A 35 0.59 -8.17 0.98
N ILE A 36 -0.30 -7.92 0.01
CA ILE A 36 -0.61 -8.88 -1.06
C ILE A 36 0.44 -8.81 -2.17
N GLY A 37 0.93 -7.62 -2.54
CA GLY A 37 1.96 -7.44 -3.56
C GLY A 37 3.31 -8.07 -3.21
N LEU A 38 3.66 -8.13 -1.92
CA LEU A 38 4.83 -8.86 -1.42
C LEU A 38 4.90 -10.32 -1.93
N TYR A 39 3.75 -10.96 -2.16
CA TYR A 39 3.73 -12.34 -2.66
C TYR A 39 4.45 -12.50 -4.01
N THR A 40 4.47 -11.47 -4.86
CA THR A 40 4.98 -11.53 -6.24
C THR A 40 6.03 -10.46 -6.59
N GLU A 41 6.40 -9.58 -5.67
CA GLU A 41 7.52 -8.64 -5.80
C GLU A 41 8.84 -9.27 -6.31
N PHE A 42 9.50 -8.64 -7.27
CA PHE A 42 10.67 -9.14 -7.99
C PHE A 42 10.51 -10.46 -8.77
N LEU A 43 9.32 -11.06 -8.78
CA LEU A 43 9.01 -12.15 -9.72
C LEU A 43 8.68 -11.56 -11.09
N SER A 44 8.91 -12.32 -12.15
CA SER A 44 8.29 -12.03 -13.45
C SER A 44 6.84 -12.50 -13.48
N ALA A 45 6.02 -11.99 -14.40
CA ALA A 45 4.63 -12.45 -14.58
C ALA A 45 4.56 -13.98 -14.77
N ASP A 46 5.50 -14.53 -15.53
CA ASP A 46 5.68 -15.97 -15.74
C ASP A 46 6.00 -16.72 -14.45
N SER A 47 6.86 -16.15 -13.60
CA SER A 47 7.24 -16.75 -12.31
C SER A 47 6.10 -16.69 -11.31
N SER A 48 5.41 -15.55 -11.22
CA SER A 48 4.19 -15.39 -10.42
C SER A 48 3.16 -16.45 -10.77
N THR A 49 2.92 -16.69 -12.07
CA THR A 49 1.97 -17.71 -12.54
C THR A 49 2.39 -19.14 -12.16
N ARG A 50 3.69 -19.46 -12.20
CA ARG A 50 4.20 -20.77 -11.78
C ARG A 50 4.11 -20.99 -10.27
N VAL A 51 4.38 -19.95 -9.49
CA VAL A 51 4.41 -20.02 -8.03
C VAL A 51 3.00 -20.00 -7.44
N TYR A 52 2.11 -19.18 -7.98
CA TYR A 52 0.72 -19.00 -7.53
C TYR A 52 -0.29 -19.30 -8.65
N PRO A 53 -0.38 -20.56 -9.13
CA PRO A 53 -1.24 -20.92 -10.26
C PRO A 53 -2.74 -20.75 -9.96
N SER A 54 -3.14 -20.76 -8.68
CA SER A 54 -4.53 -20.54 -8.27
C SER A 54 -4.96 -19.08 -8.36
N ARG A 55 -4.02 -18.12 -8.40
CA ARG A 55 -4.30 -16.68 -8.30
C ARG A 55 -5.19 -16.32 -7.09
N SER A 56 -5.05 -17.08 -5.99
CA SER A 56 -5.86 -16.91 -4.78
C SER A 56 -4.94 -16.70 -3.59
N PHE A 57 -5.17 -15.58 -2.90
CA PHE A 57 -4.41 -15.14 -1.75
C PHE A 57 -5.36 -15.07 -0.55
N ILE A 58 -4.96 -15.64 0.58
CA ILE A 58 -5.75 -15.68 1.81
C ILE A 58 -4.87 -15.22 2.94
N LEU A 59 -5.35 -14.28 3.76
CA LEU A 59 -4.67 -13.85 4.99
C LEU A 59 -5.41 -14.36 6.24
N SER A 60 -6.73 -14.52 6.16
CA SER A 60 -7.60 -15.04 7.22
C SER A 60 -8.60 -16.08 6.68
N PRO A 61 -8.85 -17.19 7.41
CA PRO A 61 -8.27 -17.54 8.71
C PRO A 61 -6.79 -17.92 8.59
N LYS A 62 -6.00 -17.66 9.64
CA LYS A 62 -4.54 -17.92 9.64
C LYS A 62 -4.16 -19.36 9.30
N SER A 63 -5.04 -20.33 9.58
CA SER A 63 -4.86 -21.75 9.24
C SER A 63 -4.84 -22.02 7.73
N GLU A 64 -5.46 -21.14 6.94
CA GLU A 64 -5.61 -21.25 5.49
C GLU A 64 -4.80 -20.18 4.75
N ALA A 65 -4.02 -19.39 5.50
CA ALA A 65 -3.23 -18.31 4.91
C ALA A 65 -2.30 -18.83 3.81
N THR A 66 -2.32 -18.16 2.66
CA THR A 66 -1.46 -18.49 1.53
C THR A 66 -0.01 -18.37 1.98
N LYS A 67 0.80 -19.38 1.65
CA LYS A 67 2.22 -19.35 2.00
C LYS A 67 2.96 -18.44 1.04
N LEU A 68 3.81 -17.58 1.60
CA LEU A 68 4.79 -16.84 0.81
C LEU A 68 5.73 -17.82 0.09
N HIS A 69 6.13 -17.47 -1.13
CA HIS A 69 7.21 -18.16 -1.83
C HIS A 69 8.49 -18.08 -0.98
N SER A 70 9.20 -19.19 -0.86
CA SER A 70 10.42 -19.22 -0.03
C SER A 70 11.61 -18.77 -0.85
N ASP A 71 12.12 -17.59 -0.52
CA ASP A 71 13.31 -16.96 -1.07
C ASP A 71 13.87 -15.94 -0.07
N ALA A 72 15.06 -15.41 -0.35
CA ALA A 72 15.74 -14.46 0.56
C ALA A 72 14.95 -13.17 0.81
N HIS A 73 14.03 -12.81 -0.09
CA HIS A 73 13.22 -11.60 0.02
C HIS A 73 12.02 -11.81 0.95
N ARG A 74 11.32 -12.94 0.83
CA ARG A 74 10.06 -13.24 1.51
C ARG A 74 10.20 -14.06 2.78
N ASP A 75 11.27 -14.84 2.92
CA ASP A 75 11.51 -15.68 4.11
C ASP A 75 11.48 -14.89 5.45
N PRO A 76 11.94 -13.62 5.51
CA PRO A 76 11.81 -12.79 6.71
C PRO A 76 10.36 -12.49 7.11
N HIS A 77 9.44 -12.45 6.14
CA HIS A 77 8.07 -12.02 6.32
C HIS A 77 7.11 -13.16 6.71
N GLN A 78 5.93 -12.77 7.19
CA GLN A 78 4.79 -13.64 7.47
C GLN A 78 3.56 -13.17 6.69
N PRO A 79 2.59 -14.06 6.41
CA PRO A 79 1.33 -13.65 5.79
C PRO A 79 0.67 -12.49 6.54
N GLY A 80 0.29 -11.45 5.77
CA GLY A 80 -0.37 -10.25 6.27
C GLY A 80 0.57 -9.17 6.82
N GLU A 81 1.89 -9.39 6.83
CA GLU A 81 2.86 -8.31 7.02
C GLU A 81 2.92 -7.43 5.78
N TRP A 82 3.05 -6.12 5.99
CA TRP A 82 3.33 -5.11 4.97
C TRP A 82 4.83 -4.75 4.98
N THR A 83 5.28 -3.96 3.99
CA THR A 83 6.69 -3.57 3.76
C THR A 83 6.92 -2.09 4.10
N ASP A 84 7.99 -1.51 3.57
CA ASP A 84 8.38 -0.11 3.77
C ASP A 84 7.38 0.87 3.16
N ASP A 85 6.64 0.47 2.13
CA ASP A 85 5.55 1.25 1.54
C ASP A 85 4.54 1.72 2.60
N THR A 86 3.97 0.78 3.35
CA THR A 86 3.01 1.09 4.40
C THR A 86 3.69 1.78 5.57
N ASP A 87 4.88 1.35 5.97
CA ASP A 87 5.61 1.98 7.07
C ASP A 87 5.89 3.47 6.78
N HIS A 88 6.38 3.83 5.59
CA HIS A 88 6.63 5.21 5.19
C HIS A 88 5.34 6.04 5.14
N ALA A 89 4.23 5.49 4.64
CA ALA A 89 2.93 6.14 4.71
C ALA A 89 2.50 6.39 6.16
N LEU A 90 2.76 5.43 7.06
CA LEU A 90 2.50 5.57 8.49
C LEU A 90 3.37 6.63 9.16
N LEU A 91 4.64 6.81 8.76
CA LEU A 91 5.47 7.89 9.32
C LEU A 91 4.86 9.27 9.05
N ILE A 92 4.27 9.48 7.86
CA ILE A 92 3.56 10.72 7.51
C ILE A 92 2.29 10.85 8.36
N LEU A 93 1.49 9.78 8.46
CA LEU A 93 0.27 9.77 9.27
C LEU A 93 0.56 10.07 10.74
N LEU A 94 1.52 9.37 11.34
CA LEU A 94 1.90 9.53 12.74
C LEU A 94 2.48 10.93 13.02
N SER A 95 3.25 11.49 12.08
CA SER A 95 3.71 12.89 12.16
C SER A 95 2.53 13.87 12.25
N TYR A 96 1.56 13.72 11.34
CA TYR A 96 0.37 14.58 11.29
C TYR A 96 -0.51 14.42 12.53
N LEU A 97 -0.74 13.17 12.97
CA LEU A 97 -1.52 12.88 14.18
C LEU A 97 -0.83 13.46 15.43
N HIS A 98 0.48 13.25 15.59
CA HIS A 98 1.24 13.74 16.74
C HIS A 98 1.11 15.25 16.91
N LYS A 99 1.05 15.99 15.80
CA LYS A 99 0.84 17.45 15.78
C LYS A 99 -0.62 17.88 15.86
N ASN A 100 -1.52 16.97 16.24
CA ASN A 100 -2.98 17.19 16.31
C ASN A 100 -3.55 17.80 15.01
N GLY A 101 -3.02 17.39 13.86
CA GLY A 101 -3.54 17.76 12.55
C GLY A 101 -3.25 19.20 12.12
N GLN A 102 -2.40 19.92 12.86
CA GLN A 102 -2.12 21.33 12.59
C GLN A 102 -1.24 21.53 11.34
N GLU A 103 -0.29 20.62 11.08
CA GLU A 103 0.61 20.72 9.93
C GLU A 103 1.14 19.36 9.47
N VAL A 104 1.46 19.26 8.19
CA VAL A 104 2.29 18.18 7.62
C VAL A 104 3.73 18.68 7.61
N SER A 105 4.61 18.07 8.42
CA SER A 105 5.95 18.58 8.67
C SER A 105 7.02 17.74 7.98
N ALA A 106 7.65 18.32 6.96
CA ALA A 106 8.79 17.72 6.25
C ALA A 106 9.93 17.35 7.21
N GLY A 107 10.32 18.26 8.11
CA GLY A 107 11.40 18.01 9.07
C GLY A 107 11.09 16.86 10.03
N ASP A 108 9.86 16.77 10.54
CA ASP A 108 9.45 15.67 11.43
C ASP A 108 9.40 14.33 10.70
N PHE A 109 8.91 14.31 9.46
CA PHE A 109 8.96 13.11 8.62
C PHE A 109 10.40 12.65 8.37
N ALA A 110 11.34 13.55 8.07
CA ALA A 110 12.75 13.20 7.87
C ALA A 110 13.38 12.57 9.14
N VAL A 111 13.09 13.12 10.32
CA VAL A 111 13.54 12.54 11.60
C VAL A 111 12.95 11.15 11.81
N ARG A 112 11.66 10.98 11.55
CA ARG A 112 10.98 9.67 11.66
C ARG A 112 11.52 8.65 10.67
N LEU A 113 11.89 9.08 9.47
CA LEU A 113 12.50 8.23 8.47
C LEU A 113 13.90 7.76 8.91
N ASP A 114 14.75 8.65 9.45
CA ASP A 114 16.04 8.26 10.03
C ASP A 114 15.87 7.27 11.21
N ILE A 115 14.90 7.51 12.09
CA ILE A 115 14.56 6.57 13.18
C ILE A 115 14.14 5.22 12.61
N TRP A 116 13.27 5.21 11.59
CA TRP A 116 12.81 3.98 10.96
C TRP A 116 13.97 3.22 10.31
N VAL A 117 14.82 3.89 9.51
CA VAL A 117 16.01 3.26 8.91
C VAL A 117 16.90 2.58 9.96
N ARG A 118 17.04 3.20 11.14
CA ARG A 118 17.89 2.68 12.23
C ARG A 118 17.20 1.61 13.08
N GLN A 119 15.89 1.68 13.28
CA GLN A 119 15.19 0.95 14.36
C GLN A 119 13.87 0.26 13.95
N GLY A 120 13.44 0.44 12.70
CA GLY A 120 12.13 0.07 12.16
C GLY A 120 10.99 0.92 12.72
N LEU A 121 9.74 0.55 12.44
CA LEU A 121 8.58 1.31 12.90
C LEU A 121 8.38 1.11 14.40
N ARG A 122 8.79 2.13 15.19
CA ARG A 122 8.80 2.06 16.65
C ARG A 122 7.43 1.77 17.27
N ALA A 123 6.35 2.33 16.72
CA ALA A 123 4.98 2.11 17.24
C ALA A 123 4.60 0.61 17.30
N LEU A 124 5.01 -0.16 16.30
CA LEU A 124 4.72 -1.59 16.17
C LEU A 124 5.89 -2.51 16.52
N ASP A 125 7.06 -1.92 16.80
CA ASP A 125 8.33 -2.60 17.03
C ASP A 125 8.74 -3.55 15.88
N THR A 126 8.43 -3.17 14.64
CA THR A 126 8.87 -3.90 13.44
C THR A 126 10.33 -3.57 13.10
N LEU A 127 10.95 -4.36 12.22
CA LEU A 127 12.26 -4.07 11.64
C LEU A 127 12.09 -3.22 10.36
N PRO A 128 13.10 -2.43 9.95
CA PRO A 128 13.06 -1.73 8.67
C PRO A 128 13.33 -2.71 7.54
N MET A 129 12.27 -3.30 7.00
CA MET A 129 12.36 -4.25 5.87
C MET A 129 11.75 -3.59 4.63
N GLY A 130 12.31 -3.85 3.45
CA GLY A 130 11.86 -3.29 2.17
C GLY A 130 12.79 -2.23 1.55
N LEU A 131 13.76 -1.69 2.30
CA LEU A 131 14.76 -0.80 1.71
C LEU A 131 15.67 -1.53 0.72
N GLY A 132 15.52 -1.24 -0.57
CA GLY A 132 16.57 -1.46 -1.57
C GLY A 132 17.81 -0.62 -1.25
N HIS A 133 19.00 -1.04 -1.70
CA HIS A 133 20.24 -0.27 -1.55
C HIS A 133 20.13 1.10 -2.27
N THR A 134 19.69 2.14 -1.56
CA THR A 134 19.69 3.52 -2.04
C THR A 134 20.74 4.32 -1.27
N SER A 135 21.96 4.34 -1.81
CA SER A 135 23.00 5.26 -1.37
C SER A 135 22.72 6.67 -1.91
N ASN A 136 22.49 7.65 -1.05
CA ASN A 136 23.25 8.91 -1.04
C ASN A 136 22.80 9.88 0.07
N GLU A 137 23.81 10.49 0.69
CA GLU A 137 23.78 11.41 1.83
C GLU A 137 23.35 12.85 1.48
N ASP A 138 22.79 13.52 2.51
CA ASP A 138 22.88 14.95 2.88
C ASP A 138 22.47 16.09 1.90
N SER A 139 21.32 16.73 2.17
CA SER A 139 21.15 18.20 2.11
C SER A 139 19.80 18.67 2.73
N PRO A 140 19.75 19.76 3.54
CA PRO A 140 18.58 20.10 4.38
C PRO A 140 17.46 20.93 3.73
N SER A 141 17.46 21.14 2.40
CA SER A 141 16.41 21.94 1.72
C SER A 141 15.81 21.28 0.47
N ARG A 142 15.73 19.94 0.44
CA ARG A 142 15.25 19.17 -0.72
C ARG A 142 13.97 18.39 -0.40
N PRO A 143 13.21 17.95 -1.42
CA PRO A 143 12.35 16.77 -1.29
C PRO A 143 13.15 15.70 -0.56
N ILE A 144 12.64 15.24 0.58
CA ILE A 144 13.43 14.50 1.59
C ILE A 144 14.05 13.23 1.02
N THR A 145 13.46 12.67 -0.04
CA THR A 145 13.93 11.46 -0.71
C THR A 145 14.06 11.62 -2.23
N HIS A 146 13.00 12.02 -2.94
CA HIS A 146 12.96 11.95 -4.42
C HIS A 146 12.61 13.31 -5.08
N PRO A 147 13.61 14.13 -5.46
CA PRO A 147 13.37 15.41 -6.11
C PRO A 147 13.01 15.33 -7.60
N ASP A 148 13.08 14.13 -8.20
CA ASP A 148 12.81 13.93 -9.63
C ASP A 148 11.40 14.44 -10.01
N PRO A 149 11.26 15.27 -11.05
CA PRO A 149 9.97 15.81 -11.48
C PRO A 149 8.91 14.75 -11.76
N ARG A 150 9.31 13.55 -12.20
CA ARG A 150 8.41 12.41 -12.42
C ARG A 150 7.81 11.91 -11.12
N CYS A 151 8.60 11.87 -10.04
CA CYS A 151 8.11 11.54 -8.70
C CYS A 151 7.17 12.63 -8.18
N VAL A 152 7.57 13.89 -8.30
CA VAL A 152 6.78 15.04 -7.82
C VAL A 152 5.38 15.07 -8.44
N ILE A 153 5.29 14.94 -9.78
CA ILE A 153 3.97 14.95 -10.44
C ILE A 153 3.15 13.71 -10.11
N SER A 154 3.78 12.53 -10.00
CA SER A 154 3.08 11.29 -9.65
C SER A 154 2.47 11.38 -8.25
N CYS A 155 3.22 11.91 -7.26
CA CYS A 155 2.70 12.16 -5.91
C CYS A 155 1.58 13.21 -5.91
N ALA A 156 1.70 14.27 -6.69
CA ALA A 156 0.67 15.31 -6.80
C ALA A 156 -0.64 14.73 -7.38
N ILE A 157 -0.55 13.94 -8.46
CA ILE A 157 -1.70 13.26 -9.06
C ILE A 157 -2.31 12.29 -8.06
N GLY A 158 -1.52 11.41 -7.44
CA GLY A 158 -2.01 10.44 -6.45
C GLY A 158 -2.74 11.10 -5.27
N THR A 159 -2.15 12.16 -4.70
CA THR A 159 -2.76 12.92 -3.60
C THR A 159 -4.08 13.57 -4.01
N ALA A 160 -4.10 14.21 -5.18
CA ALA A 160 -5.31 14.85 -5.70
C ALA A 160 -6.41 13.83 -6.04
N LEU A 161 -6.04 12.65 -6.56
CA LEU A 161 -6.97 11.54 -6.80
C LEU A 161 -7.61 11.08 -5.50
N VAL A 162 -6.83 10.74 -4.48
CA VAL A 162 -7.34 10.29 -3.18
C VAL A 162 -8.29 11.34 -2.58
N ARG A 163 -7.88 12.62 -2.55
CA ARG A 163 -8.74 13.72 -2.08
C ARG A 163 -10.04 13.79 -2.87
N GLY A 164 -9.96 13.80 -4.20
CA GLY A 164 -11.11 13.94 -5.08
C GLY A 164 -12.07 12.74 -5.00
N LEU A 165 -11.56 11.53 -4.76
CA LEU A 165 -12.37 10.33 -4.56
C LEU A 165 -13.10 10.36 -3.21
N ILE A 166 -12.40 10.71 -2.12
CA ILE A 166 -12.99 10.80 -0.78
C ILE A 166 -14.07 11.89 -0.75
N LEU A 167 -13.78 13.07 -1.31
CA LEU A 167 -14.72 14.20 -1.36
C LEU A 167 -15.80 14.05 -2.44
N ARG A 168 -15.74 13.00 -3.27
CA ARG A 168 -16.67 12.75 -4.38
C ARG A 168 -16.66 13.87 -5.44
N ASP A 169 -15.51 14.50 -5.64
CA ASP A 169 -15.23 15.42 -6.75
C ASP A 169 -14.92 14.65 -8.04
N ILE A 170 -14.38 13.42 -7.92
CA ILE A 170 -14.09 12.51 -9.04
C ILE A 170 -15.15 11.41 -9.07
N ARG A 171 -15.90 11.34 -10.17
CA ARG A 171 -17.06 10.45 -10.33
C ARG A 171 -17.01 9.61 -11.59
N GLN A 172 -16.27 10.07 -12.60
CA GLN A 172 -16.14 9.44 -13.90
C GLN A 172 -14.72 9.58 -14.44
N GLU A 173 -14.39 8.82 -15.49
CA GLU A 173 -13.02 8.77 -16.02
C GLU A 173 -12.50 10.10 -16.56
N SER A 174 -13.39 10.94 -17.11
CA SER A 174 -13.02 12.27 -17.60
C SER A 174 -12.58 13.21 -16.47
N ASP A 175 -13.03 12.99 -15.22
CA ASP A 175 -12.56 13.76 -14.07
C ASP A 175 -11.11 13.40 -13.73
N ILE A 176 -10.71 12.15 -13.94
CA ILE A 176 -9.32 11.70 -13.78
C ILE A 176 -8.42 12.40 -14.81
N ASP A 177 -8.87 12.44 -16.06
CA ASP A 177 -8.13 13.09 -17.14
C ASP A 177 -7.97 14.60 -16.90
N ALA A 178 -9.04 15.29 -16.52
CA ALA A 178 -9.01 16.71 -16.17
C ALA A 178 -8.09 17.02 -14.97
N LEU A 179 -8.06 16.10 -13.98
CA LEU A 179 -7.16 16.22 -12.83
C LEU A 179 -5.69 16.07 -13.25
N ILE A 180 -5.36 15.11 -14.11
CA ILE A 180 -3.99 14.93 -14.62
C ILE A 180 -3.55 16.17 -15.41
N GLU A 181 -4.40 16.73 -16.26
CA GLU A 181 -4.13 17.98 -16.98
C GLU A 181 -3.90 19.17 -16.03
N SER A 182 -4.68 19.24 -14.96
CA SER A 182 -4.51 20.25 -13.90
C SER A 182 -3.19 20.07 -13.16
N ALA A 183 -2.78 18.83 -12.87
CA ALA A 183 -1.51 18.52 -12.22
C ALA A 183 -0.31 18.86 -13.12
N VAL A 184 -0.39 18.61 -14.43
CA VAL A 184 0.63 19.03 -15.41
C VAL A 184 0.77 20.55 -15.43
N SER A 185 -0.35 21.27 -15.46
CA SER A 185 -0.37 22.75 -15.43
C SER A 185 0.21 23.31 -14.13
N TRP A 186 -0.12 22.68 -13.00
CA TRP A 186 0.45 23.00 -11.70
C TRP A 186 1.97 22.77 -11.69
N LEU A 187 2.45 21.62 -12.18
CA LEU A 187 3.88 21.32 -12.20
C LEU A 187 4.66 22.33 -13.03
N ALA A 188 4.14 22.73 -14.21
CA ALA A 188 4.80 23.73 -15.04
C ALA A 188 5.00 25.07 -14.29
N SER A 189 4.00 25.48 -13.51
CA SER A 189 4.06 26.68 -12.67
C SER A 189 5.03 26.50 -11.50
N TYR A 190 4.95 25.36 -10.82
CA TYR A 190 5.84 25.00 -9.71
C TYR A 190 7.31 24.97 -10.15
N ARG A 191 7.62 24.31 -11.28
CA ARG A 191 8.99 24.22 -11.82
C ARG A 191 9.55 25.56 -12.20
N LYS A 192 8.75 26.45 -12.80
CA LYS A 192 9.20 27.82 -13.11
C LYS A 192 9.70 28.56 -11.87
N GLU A 193 9.10 28.30 -10.71
CA GLU A 193 9.56 28.87 -9.45
C GLU A 193 10.81 28.15 -8.93
N GLN A 194 10.84 26.82 -8.98
CA GLN A 194 11.97 26.02 -8.49
C GLN A 194 13.26 26.24 -9.28
N LEU A 195 13.19 26.42 -10.60
CA LEU A 195 14.35 26.68 -11.46
C LEU A 195 14.97 28.07 -11.25
N LYS A 196 14.37 28.93 -10.41
CA LYS A 196 15.06 30.14 -9.93
C LYS A 196 16.21 29.82 -8.98
N ASP A 197 16.15 28.66 -8.32
CA ASP A 197 17.28 28.15 -7.54
C ASP A 197 18.35 27.60 -8.49
N ALA A 198 19.56 28.16 -8.40
CA ALA A 198 20.70 27.74 -9.22
C ALA A 198 21.04 26.25 -9.03
N ALA A 199 20.77 25.68 -7.84
CA ALA A 199 21.03 24.28 -7.55
C ALA A 199 20.10 23.30 -8.29
N ARG A 200 19.04 23.82 -8.93
CA ARG A 200 17.99 23.03 -9.61
C ARG A 200 17.98 23.18 -11.13
N GLN A 201 18.87 24.00 -11.69
CA GLN A 201 18.88 24.31 -13.13
C GLN A 201 19.13 23.10 -14.02
N ASP A 202 19.84 22.08 -13.51
CA ASP A 202 20.16 20.85 -14.24
C ASP A 202 19.08 19.76 -14.11
N GLU A 203 17.94 20.03 -13.45
CA GLU A 203 16.86 19.06 -13.33
C GLU A 203 16.20 18.78 -14.69
N PRO A 204 16.04 17.50 -15.09
CA PRO A 204 15.55 17.15 -16.41
C PRO A 204 14.11 17.62 -16.63
N ASP A 205 13.76 18.04 -17.84
CA ASP A 205 12.39 18.36 -18.19
C ASP A 205 11.48 17.12 -18.13
N LEU A 206 10.19 17.37 -17.92
CA LEU A 206 9.20 16.31 -17.86
C LEU A 206 8.81 15.89 -19.28
N ASP A 207 9.02 14.62 -19.65
CA ASP A 207 8.44 14.04 -20.85
C ASP A 207 6.93 13.83 -20.64
N LEU A 208 6.14 14.80 -21.12
CA LEU A 208 4.67 14.75 -21.02
C LEU A 208 4.07 13.62 -21.85
N ALA A 209 4.69 13.25 -22.96
CA ALA A 209 4.21 12.16 -23.79
C ALA A 209 4.41 10.81 -23.07
N GLU A 210 5.54 10.63 -22.37
CA GLU A 210 5.76 9.46 -21.53
C GLU A 210 4.75 9.38 -20.37
N LEU A 211 4.51 10.49 -19.66
CA LEU A 211 3.51 10.54 -18.59
C LEU A 211 2.14 10.10 -19.14
N GLN A 212 1.71 10.68 -20.26
CA GLN A 212 0.43 10.37 -20.88
C GLN A 212 0.33 8.90 -21.30
N ARG A 213 1.40 8.32 -21.87
CA ARG A 213 1.43 6.89 -22.25
C ARG A 213 1.20 5.97 -21.05
N HIS A 214 1.83 6.24 -19.91
CA HIS A 214 1.65 5.42 -18.71
C HIS A 214 0.31 5.69 -18.00
N ALA A 215 -0.14 6.96 -18.00
CA ALA A 215 -1.39 7.35 -17.36
C ALA A 215 -2.65 6.96 -18.17
N LYS A 216 -2.51 6.52 -19.43
CA LYS A 216 -3.62 6.13 -20.33
C LYS A 216 -3.41 4.77 -21.00
N VAL A 217 -2.87 3.79 -20.26
CA VAL A 217 -2.76 2.41 -20.75
C VAL A 217 -4.12 1.75 -20.97
N GLU A 218 -4.21 0.88 -21.98
CA GLU A 218 -5.42 0.09 -22.27
C GLU A 218 -5.46 -1.21 -21.46
N LYS A 219 -4.29 -1.77 -21.16
CA LYS A 219 -4.10 -2.99 -20.37
C LYS A 219 -2.96 -2.81 -19.39
N LEU A 220 -3.02 -3.51 -18.26
CA LEU A 220 -1.92 -3.52 -17.30
C LEU A 220 -0.59 -4.04 -17.89
N THR A 221 -0.66 -4.94 -18.87
CA THR A 221 0.53 -5.44 -19.58
C THR A 221 1.29 -4.35 -20.34
N ASP A 222 0.62 -3.25 -20.71
CA ASP A 222 1.25 -2.14 -21.44
C ASP A 222 2.27 -1.38 -20.57
N LEU A 223 2.18 -1.54 -19.24
CA LEU A 223 3.12 -0.94 -18.28
C LEU A 223 4.43 -1.73 -18.15
N ALA A 224 4.49 -2.97 -18.67
CA ALA A 224 5.65 -3.86 -18.58
C ALA A 224 6.27 -3.89 -17.16
N LEU A 225 5.46 -4.29 -16.16
CA LEU A 225 5.80 -4.13 -14.73
C LEU A 225 7.05 -4.91 -14.31
N ASP A 226 7.34 -6.05 -14.94
CA ASP A 226 8.54 -6.85 -14.70
C ASP A 226 9.70 -6.55 -15.67
N GLU A 227 9.68 -5.41 -16.37
CA GLU A 227 10.77 -5.01 -17.29
C GLU A 227 12.10 -4.91 -16.53
N PRO A 228 13.14 -5.64 -16.96
CA PRO A 228 14.45 -5.59 -16.30
C PRO A 228 15.00 -4.17 -16.21
N ARG A 229 15.54 -3.81 -15.04
CA ARG A 229 16.13 -2.49 -14.73
C ARG A 229 15.14 -1.31 -14.68
N LYS A 230 13.83 -1.54 -14.85
CA LYS A 230 12.79 -0.52 -14.67
C LYS A 230 11.62 -1.02 -13.82
N ILE A 231 11.92 -1.88 -12.85
CA ILE A 231 10.94 -2.45 -11.92
C ILE A 231 10.34 -1.32 -11.07
N GLY A 232 11.17 -0.56 -10.33
CA GLY A 232 10.73 0.59 -9.51
C GLY A 232 10.55 1.90 -10.28
N TYR A 233 10.05 1.86 -11.52
CA TYR A 233 9.84 3.08 -12.30
C TYR A 233 8.51 3.75 -11.96
N VAL A 234 8.54 4.95 -11.37
CA VAL A 234 7.38 5.64 -10.77
C VAL A 234 6.14 5.74 -11.66
N TYR A 235 6.30 5.89 -12.97
CA TYR A 235 5.15 5.96 -13.88
C TYR A 235 4.41 4.63 -14.06
N LYS A 236 5.07 3.49 -13.79
CA LYS A 236 4.42 2.18 -13.77
C LYS A 236 3.48 2.06 -12.57
N THR A 237 3.91 2.55 -11.41
CA THR A 237 3.09 2.68 -10.20
C THR A 237 1.92 3.62 -10.42
N LEU A 238 2.17 4.83 -10.94
CA LEU A 238 1.12 5.78 -11.28
C LEU A 238 0.10 5.18 -12.27
N GLY A 239 0.60 4.59 -13.34
CA GLY A 239 -0.22 3.96 -14.39
C GLY A 239 -1.06 2.81 -13.85
N SER A 240 -0.50 1.98 -12.96
CA SER A 240 -1.23 0.90 -12.29
C SER A 240 -2.41 1.45 -11.49
N GLY A 241 -2.18 2.43 -10.62
CA GLY A 241 -3.24 3.02 -9.80
C GLY A 241 -4.35 3.70 -10.63
N VAL A 242 -3.97 4.51 -11.62
CA VAL A 242 -4.92 5.18 -12.52
C VAL A 242 -5.73 4.18 -13.34
N HIS A 243 -5.09 3.13 -13.86
CA HIS A 243 -5.76 2.12 -14.67
C HIS A 243 -6.73 1.28 -13.83
N LEU A 244 -6.32 0.82 -12.63
CA LEU A 244 -7.21 0.08 -11.73
C LEU A 244 -8.41 0.91 -11.29
N LEU A 245 -8.24 2.22 -11.07
CA LEU A 245 -9.36 3.12 -10.76
C LEU A 245 -10.39 3.15 -11.89
N ARG A 246 -9.93 3.27 -13.14
CA ARG A 246 -10.83 3.24 -14.32
C ARG A 246 -11.56 1.90 -14.43
N LEU A 247 -10.85 0.78 -14.23
CA LEU A 247 -11.48 -0.54 -14.22
C LEU A 247 -12.52 -0.68 -13.10
N ALA A 248 -12.23 -0.18 -11.90
CA ALA A 248 -13.17 -0.16 -10.78
C ALA A 248 -14.43 0.64 -11.13
N MET A 249 -14.28 1.86 -11.68
CA MET A 249 -15.41 2.70 -12.10
C MET A 249 -16.30 2.01 -13.14
N ARG A 250 -15.69 1.40 -14.17
CA ARG A 250 -16.42 0.65 -15.22
C ARG A 250 -17.15 -0.56 -14.62
N GLY A 251 -16.48 -1.31 -13.74
CA GLY A 251 -17.05 -2.48 -13.07
C GLY A 251 -18.27 -2.14 -12.22
N THR A 252 -18.19 -1.06 -11.43
CA THR A 252 -19.29 -0.65 -10.55
C THR A 252 -20.44 0.03 -11.28
N ALA A 253 -20.18 0.69 -12.43
CA ALA A 253 -21.22 1.28 -13.27
C ALA A 253 -22.14 0.22 -13.90
N ASN A 254 -21.58 -0.93 -14.29
CA ASN A 254 -22.30 -2.00 -14.97
C ASN A 254 -23.17 -2.88 -14.05
N LEU A 255 -22.95 -2.85 -12.73
CA LEU A 255 -23.54 -3.80 -11.77
C LEU A 255 -24.63 -3.19 -10.85
N ALA A 256 -25.35 -2.17 -11.33
CA ALA A 256 -26.41 -1.47 -10.59
C ALA A 256 -25.97 -0.97 -9.20
N ALA A 257 -24.69 -0.57 -9.05
CA ALA A 257 -24.10 -0.02 -7.82
C ALA A 257 -24.41 -0.81 -6.52
N SER A 258 -24.65 -2.13 -6.61
CA SER A 258 -24.95 -2.94 -5.44
C SER A 258 -23.70 -3.17 -4.58
N LEU A 259 -23.85 -3.23 -3.26
CA LEU A 259 -22.75 -3.53 -2.34
C LEU A 259 -22.01 -4.84 -2.72
N PRO A 260 -22.68 -5.94 -3.15
CA PRO A 260 -22.01 -7.14 -3.64
C PRO A 260 -21.04 -6.90 -4.82
N ALA A 261 -21.41 -6.01 -5.74
CA ALA A 261 -20.55 -5.65 -6.87
C ALA A 261 -19.31 -4.89 -6.44
N GLN A 262 -19.45 -3.98 -5.48
CA GLN A 262 -18.33 -3.22 -4.91
C GLN A 262 -17.38 -4.13 -4.14
N THR A 263 -17.92 -5.04 -3.32
CA THR A 263 -17.12 -6.02 -2.57
C THR A 263 -16.39 -7.02 -3.46
N ALA A 264 -16.89 -7.27 -4.67
CA ALA A 264 -16.28 -8.17 -5.63
C ALA A 264 -15.22 -7.50 -6.52
N ALA A 265 -15.04 -6.17 -6.45
CA ALA A 265 -14.16 -5.44 -7.36
C ALA A 265 -12.69 -5.40 -6.89
N PHE A 266 -12.44 -5.18 -5.59
CA PHE A 266 -11.10 -4.90 -5.08
C PHE A 266 -10.11 -6.06 -5.31
N GLU A 267 -10.46 -7.26 -4.88
CA GLU A 267 -9.57 -8.44 -4.91
C GLU A 267 -9.14 -8.84 -6.33
N PRO A 268 -10.04 -8.98 -7.32
CA PRO A 268 -9.62 -9.30 -8.68
C PRO A 268 -8.67 -8.25 -9.29
N LEU A 269 -8.93 -6.96 -9.05
CA LEU A 269 -8.10 -5.88 -9.57
C LEU A 269 -6.67 -5.94 -9.00
N ILE A 270 -6.54 -6.05 -7.67
CA ILE A 270 -5.23 -6.16 -7.02
C ILE A 270 -4.54 -7.47 -7.40
N THR A 271 -5.27 -8.59 -7.44
CA THR A 271 -4.75 -9.89 -7.86
C THR A 271 -4.20 -9.85 -9.28
N ASP A 272 -4.94 -9.25 -10.23
CA ASP A 272 -4.49 -9.14 -11.62
C ASP A 272 -3.23 -8.28 -11.75
N LEU A 273 -3.13 -7.21 -10.95
CA LEU A 273 -1.96 -6.35 -10.89
C LEU A 273 -0.73 -7.10 -10.34
N ILE A 274 -0.83 -7.70 -9.15
CA ILE A 274 0.32 -8.33 -8.50
C ILE A 274 0.83 -9.54 -9.29
N MET A 275 -0.04 -10.24 -10.00
CA MET A 275 0.35 -11.40 -10.81
C MET A 275 1.22 -11.04 -12.02
N LEU A 276 1.36 -9.74 -12.36
CA LEU A 276 2.34 -9.27 -13.34
C LEU A 276 3.76 -9.13 -12.79
N GLY A 277 3.94 -9.28 -11.47
CA GLY A 277 5.25 -9.23 -10.83
C GLY A 277 5.88 -7.83 -10.88
N GLY A 278 7.22 -7.78 -10.90
CA GLY A 278 7.96 -6.53 -10.82
C GLY A 278 7.88 -5.91 -9.42
N ASP A 279 7.58 -4.63 -9.34
CA ASP A 279 7.51 -3.86 -8.08
C ASP A 279 6.11 -3.99 -7.48
N ALA A 280 5.73 -5.24 -7.20
CA ALA A 280 4.33 -5.61 -7.06
C ALA A 280 3.69 -5.05 -5.77
N ASP A 281 4.44 -4.96 -4.67
CA ASP A 281 4.02 -4.33 -3.42
C ASP A 281 3.81 -2.82 -3.61
N THR A 282 4.77 -2.08 -4.16
CA THR A 282 4.64 -0.63 -4.42
C THR A 282 3.47 -0.34 -5.36
N ASN A 283 3.37 -1.08 -6.47
CA ASN A 283 2.30 -0.95 -7.45
C ASN A 283 0.92 -1.18 -6.82
N ALA A 284 0.79 -2.26 -6.04
CA ALA A 284 -0.47 -2.62 -5.39
C ALA A 284 -0.79 -1.74 -4.18
N CYS A 285 0.21 -1.27 -3.43
CA CYS A 285 0.05 -0.30 -2.35
C CYS A 285 -0.60 0.98 -2.88
N PHE A 286 -0.02 1.60 -3.90
CA PHE A 286 -0.56 2.82 -4.50
C PHE A 286 -1.94 2.58 -5.14
N ALA A 287 -2.10 1.51 -5.91
CA ALA A 287 -3.38 1.21 -6.55
C ALA A 287 -4.47 0.86 -5.52
N GLY A 288 -4.10 0.13 -4.46
CA GLY A 288 -4.96 -0.22 -3.34
C GLY A 288 -5.44 0.99 -2.57
N ALA A 289 -4.57 2.00 -2.36
CA ALA A 289 -4.97 3.27 -1.75
C ALA A 289 -6.07 3.97 -2.57
N ILE A 290 -5.87 4.06 -3.89
CA ILE A 290 -6.81 4.72 -4.80
C ILE A 290 -8.13 3.96 -4.91
N VAL A 291 -8.09 2.65 -5.18
CA VAL A 291 -9.28 1.83 -5.33
C VAL A 291 -10.01 1.69 -3.98
N GLY A 292 -9.28 1.59 -2.88
CA GLY A 292 -9.82 1.59 -1.53
C GLY A 292 -10.50 2.90 -1.16
N ALA A 293 -9.95 4.06 -1.57
CA ALA A 293 -10.60 5.36 -1.41
C ALA A 293 -11.91 5.46 -2.20
N TYR A 294 -11.95 4.86 -3.40
CA TYR A 294 -13.13 4.84 -4.26
C TYR A 294 -14.25 3.94 -3.72
N LEU A 295 -13.92 2.67 -3.41
CA LEU A 295 -14.86 1.63 -3.00
C LEU A 295 -15.26 1.73 -1.52
N GLY A 296 -14.34 2.19 -0.66
CA GLY A 296 -14.52 2.26 0.78
C GLY A 296 -14.13 0.98 1.53
N PHE A 297 -13.86 1.10 2.84
CA PHE A 297 -13.40 0.03 3.71
C PHE A 297 -14.34 -1.19 3.74
N LYS A 298 -15.66 -0.95 3.71
CA LYS A 298 -16.66 -2.03 3.72
C LYS A 298 -16.59 -2.94 2.49
N ALA A 299 -16.05 -2.44 1.38
CA ALA A 299 -15.89 -3.20 0.14
C ALA A 299 -14.60 -4.02 0.11
N LEU A 300 -13.69 -3.85 1.07
CA LEU A 300 -12.43 -4.60 1.11
C LEU A 300 -12.68 -6.07 1.49
N PRO A 301 -11.96 -7.04 0.87
CA PRO A 301 -12.21 -8.47 1.08
C PRO A 301 -11.96 -8.88 2.54
N PRO A 302 -12.95 -9.47 3.26
CA PRO A 302 -12.79 -9.82 4.67
C PRO A 302 -11.62 -10.79 4.94
N HIS A 303 -11.39 -11.79 4.08
CA HIS A 303 -10.27 -12.74 4.22
C HIS A 303 -8.90 -12.13 3.97
N TRP A 304 -8.83 -10.88 3.49
CA TRP A 304 -7.61 -10.09 3.45
C TRP A 304 -7.55 -9.13 4.63
N ARG A 305 -8.55 -8.27 4.74
CA ARG A 305 -8.66 -7.21 5.76
C ARG A 305 -8.54 -7.74 7.18
N ASP A 306 -9.20 -8.84 7.49
CA ASP A 306 -9.23 -9.41 8.84
C ASP A 306 -7.97 -10.25 9.14
N GLY A 307 -7.13 -10.49 8.11
CA GLY A 307 -5.82 -11.15 8.23
C GLY A 307 -4.63 -10.20 8.12
N LEU A 308 -4.87 -8.90 7.88
CA LEU A 308 -3.84 -7.88 7.84
C LEU A 308 -3.18 -7.75 9.23
N ARG A 309 -1.87 -7.91 9.28
CA ARG A 309 -1.14 -7.78 10.54
C ARG A 309 -1.25 -6.34 11.03
N HIS A 310 -1.43 -6.17 12.33
CA HIS A 310 -1.65 -4.86 12.96
C HIS A 310 -2.89 -4.12 12.45
N GLY A 311 -3.85 -4.81 11.80
CA GLY A 311 -5.08 -4.20 11.30
C GLY A 311 -5.90 -3.46 12.38
N GLU A 312 -6.00 -4.01 13.59
CA GLU A 312 -6.66 -3.30 14.71
C GLU A 312 -5.97 -1.99 15.09
N TRP A 313 -4.63 -1.99 15.07
CA TRP A 313 -3.83 -0.79 15.34
C TRP A 313 -4.00 0.26 14.24
N LEU A 314 -3.97 -0.16 12.97
CA LEU A 314 -4.21 0.72 11.82
C LEU A 314 -5.61 1.33 11.87
N MET A 315 -6.62 0.53 12.23
CA MET A 315 -7.99 1.01 12.43
C MET A 315 -8.05 2.10 13.51
N ALA A 316 -7.36 1.92 14.64
CA ALA A 316 -7.34 2.91 15.70
C ALA A 316 -6.74 4.24 15.23
N LYS A 317 -5.64 4.23 14.45
CA LYS A 317 -5.05 5.46 13.90
C LYS A 317 -5.93 6.09 12.81
N ALA A 318 -6.56 5.28 11.96
CA ALA A 318 -7.48 5.76 10.93
C ALA A 318 -8.73 6.42 11.54
N GLU A 319 -9.27 5.87 12.63
CA GLU A 319 -10.37 6.48 13.38
C GLU A 319 -9.94 7.76 14.09
N GLY A 320 -8.74 7.77 14.68
CA GLY A 320 -8.14 8.98 15.25
C GLY A 320 -8.02 10.10 14.22
N LEU A 321 -7.59 9.79 13.00
CA LEU A 321 -7.59 10.73 11.87
C LEU A 321 -9.01 11.21 11.54
N CYS A 322 -9.99 10.31 11.46
CA CYS A 322 -11.38 10.68 11.16
C CYS A 322 -11.99 11.60 12.23
N MET A 323 -11.68 11.38 13.51
CA MET A 323 -12.10 12.27 14.60
C MET A 323 -11.42 13.64 14.50
N MET A 324 -10.11 13.65 14.20
CA MET A 324 -9.33 14.87 14.05
C MET A 324 -9.80 15.75 12.88
N LEU A 325 -10.29 15.13 11.81
CA LEU A 325 -10.86 15.80 10.64
C LEU A 325 -12.34 16.18 10.80
N ASP A 326 -12.94 16.00 11.99
CA ASP A 326 -14.38 16.22 12.27
C ASP A 326 -15.32 15.41 11.34
N VAL A 327 -14.83 14.28 10.82
CA VAL A 327 -15.62 13.34 10.03
C VAL A 327 -16.43 12.43 10.95
N VAL A 328 -15.86 12.05 12.09
CA VAL A 328 -16.51 11.19 13.08
C VAL A 328 -16.60 11.93 14.41
N HIS A 329 -17.75 11.82 15.07
CA HIS A 329 -17.92 12.40 16.40
C HIS A 329 -17.00 11.71 17.41
N GLY A 330 -16.14 12.48 18.05
CA GLY A 330 -15.23 12.00 19.08
C GLY A 330 -14.17 13.03 19.40
N THR A 331 -13.36 12.74 20.42
CA THR A 331 -12.19 13.53 20.77
C THR A 331 -10.97 12.64 20.64
N TYR A 332 -10.02 13.03 19.80
CA TYR A 332 -8.73 12.36 19.66
C TYR A 332 -7.61 13.42 19.74
N SER A 333 -6.62 13.17 20.58
CA SER A 333 -5.38 13.95 20.62
C SER A 333 -4.23 13.03 20.29
N GLY A 334 -3.68 13.17 19.08
CA GLY A 334 -2.51 12.37 18.71
C GLY A 334 -1.31 12.70 19.58
N ALA A 335 -1.14 13.95 20.04
CA ALA A 335 -0.08 14.30 21.00
C ALA A 335 -0.13 13.49 22.32
N GLN A 336 -1.31 12.98 22.71
CA GLN A 336 -1.48 12.12 23.90
C GLN A 336 -1.45 10.62 23.57
N ASP A 337 -1.53 10.26 22.28
CA ASP A 337 -1.39 8.90 21.79
C ASP A 337 0.11 8.57 21.67
N THR A 338 0.60 7.74 22.59
CA THR A 338 2.03 7.41 22.72
C THR A 338 2.61 6.80 21.46
N ASP A 339 1.81 6.09 20.66
CA ASP A 339 2.29 5.47 19.41
C ASP A 339 2.65 6.52 18.35
N THR A 340 2.10 7.74 18.45
CA THR A 340 2.42 8.82 17.50
C THR A 340 3.75 9.49 17.80
N ALA A 341 4.31 9.29 19.00
CA ALA A 341 5.62 9.85 19.34
C ALA A 341 6.72 9.26 18.43
N PRO A 342 7.84 9.98 18.20
CA PRO A 342 8.94 9.47 17.36
C PRO A 342 9.52 8.12 17.83
N ASP A 343 9.49 7.84 19.14
CA ASP A 343 9.94 6.58 19.74
C ASP A 343 8.81 5.53 19.84
N GLY A 344 7.63 5.82 19.30
CA GLY A 344 6.43 4.97 19.37
C GLY A 344 5.96 4.67 20.79
N GLY A 345 6.34 5.49 21.79
CA GLY A 345 6.00 5.25 23.19
C GLY A 345 6.80 4.11 23.84
N ARG A 346 7.84 3.61 23.17
CA ARG A 346 8.65 2.46 23.61
C ARG A 346 10.08 2.84 23.98
N GLY A 347 10.46 4.10 23.84
CA GLY A 347 11.85 4.53 23.89
C GLY A 347 12.66 4.13 22.65
N PHE A 348 13.79 4.79 22.49
CA PHE A 348 14.79 4.46 21.47
C PHE A 348 15.66 3.28 21.92
N LEU A 349 16.04 2.46 20.95
CA LEU A 349 16.91 1.31 21.16
C LEU A 349 18.38 1.73 21.07
N THR A 350 19.20 1.14 21.93
CA THR A 350 20.66 1.13 21.80
C THR A 350 21.09 0.16 20.69
N ASP A 351 22.30 0.29 20.17
CA ASP A 351 22.85 -0.61 19.14
C ASP A 351 22.79 -2.08 19.59
N ALA A 352 23.13 -2.37 20.84
CA ALA A 352 23.05 -3.73 21.39
C ALA A 352 21.61 -4.28 21.42
N GLN A 353 20.62 -3.44 21.72
CA GLN A 353 19.20 -3.85 21.69
C GLN A 353 18.72 -4.06 20.25
N MET A 354 19.22 -3.27 19.29
CA MET A 354 18.95 -3.47 17.87
C MET A 354 19.54 -4.78 17.36
N GLU A 355 20.79 -5.08 17.69
CA GLU A 355 21.44 -6.35 17.36
C GLU A 355 20.66 -7.55 17.93
N GLU A 356 20.24 -7.47 19.19
CA GLU A 356 19.42 -8.51 19.81
C GLU A 356 18.07 -8.69 19.11
N LYS A 357 17.42 -7.58 18.73
CA LYS A 357 16.15 -7.61 17.99
C LYS A 357 16.31 -8.30 16.64
N VAL A 358 17.35 -7.97 15.88
CA VAL A 358 17.67 -8.60 14.59
C VAL A 358 17.96 -10.08 14.77
N MET A 359 18.79 -10.45 15.76
CA MET A 359 19.12 -11.85 16.05
C MET A 359 17.87 -12.67 16.40
N ARG A 360 16.95 -12.13 17.21
CA ARG A 360 15.67 -12.80 17.52
C ARG A 360 14.80 -13.00 16.28
N HIS A 361 14.73 -12.00 15.40
CA HIS A 361 13.98 -12.11 14.15
C HIS A 361 14.57 -13.20 13.24
N MET A 362 15.89 -13.21 13.06
CA MET A 362 16.60 -14.23 12.28
C MET A 362 16.41 -15.64 12.85
N ALA A 363 16.51 -15.80 14.17
CA ALA A 363 16.27 -17.08 14.84
C ALA A 363 14.84 -17.59 14.59
N GLY A 364 13.84 -16.70 14.69
CA GLY A 364 12.45 -17.03 14.38
C GLY A 364 12.24 -17.44 12.92
N MET A 365 12.91 -16.77 11.98
CA MET A 365 12.90 -17.14 10.55
C MET A 365 13.48 -18.55 10.33
N VAL A 366 14.67 -18.82 10.87
CA VAL A 366 15.33 -20.14 10.74
C VAL A 366 14.47 -21.26 11.30
N GLN A 367 13.82 -21.05 12.46
CA GLN A 367 12.90 -22.04 13.03
C GLN A 367 11.74 -22.36 12.09
N ARG A 368 11.08 -21.34 11.50
CA ARG A 368 9.97 -21.54 10.56
C ARG A 368 10.40 -22.30 9.32
N LEU A 369 11.57 -21.99 8.77
CA LEU A 369 12.14 -22.70 7.61
C LEU A 369 12.47 -24.15 7.94
N GLY A 370 13.01 -24.41 9.14
CA GLY A 370 13.30 -25.75 9.66
C GLY A 370 12.04 -26.62 9.80
N GLU A 371 10.98 -26.09 10.43
CA GLU A 371 9.69 -26.77 10.57
C GLU A 371 9.06 -27.10 9.19
N GLY A 372 9.24 -26.22 8.21
CA GLY A 372 8.82 -26.43 6.82
C GLY A 372 9.61 -27.52 6.08
N ALA A 373 10.89 -27.73 6.44
CA ALA A 373 11.72 -28.78 5.86
C ALA A 373 11.36 -30.17 6.41
N ASP A 374 11.09 -30.28 7.71
CA ASP A 374 10.70 -31.56 8.34
C ASP A 374 9.31 -32.03 7.91
N LYS A 375 8.35 -31.11 7.76
CA LYS A 375 7.02 -31.43 7.19
C LYS A 375 7.11 -31.94 5.74
N ARG A 376 8.03 -31.41 4.93
CA ARG A 376 8.28 -31.89 3.54
C ARG A 376 8.89 -33.28 3.51
N LYS A 377 9.82 -33.60 4.43
CA LYS A 377 10.39 -34.96 4.57
C LYS A 377 9.35 -35.99 5.05
N GLY A 378 8.42 -35.57 5.91
CA GLY A 378 7.31 -36.42 6.37
C GLY A 378 6.29 -36.76 5.28
N SER A 379 5.97 -35.82 4.37
CA SER A 379 5.00 -36.08 3.29
C SER A 379 5.56 -36.91 2.13
N SER A 380 6.88 -36.94 1.93
CA SER A 380 7.52 -37.77 0.90
C SER A 380 7.66 -39.26 1.30
N SER A 381 7.54 -39.59 2.60
CA SER A 381 7.75 -40.96 3.11
C SER A 381 6.51 -41.87 2.93
N TRP A 382 5.30 -41.31 2.88
CA TRP A 382 4.05 -42.09 2.86
C TRP A 382 3.51 -42.42 1.45
N GLY A 383 4.09 -41.87 0.39
CA GLY A 383 3.67 -42.12 -1.00
C GLY A 383 4.28 -43.36 -1.66
N TRP A 384 5.42 -43.85 -1.17
CA TRP A 384 6.15 -44.96 -1.79
C TRP A 384 5.87 -46.33 -1.17
N LEU A 385 5.41 -46.39 0.07
CA LEU A 385 5.18 -47.64 0.81
C LEU A 385 3.80 -48.27 0.59
N SER A 386 2.82 -47.55 0.02
CA SER A 386 1.48 -48.11 -0.23
C SER A 386 1.31 -48.81 -1.59
N LYS A 387 2.21 -48.61 -2.56
CA LYS A 387 2.11 -49.21 -3.91
C LYS A 387 2.81 -50.57 -4.09
N LYS A 388 3.45 -51.12 -3.06
CA LYS A 388 4.19 -52.41 -3.16
C LYS A 388 3.48 -53.64 -2.56
N LYS A 389 2.26 -53.52 -2.03
CA LYS A 389 1.55 -54.65 -1.40
C LYS A 389 0.32 -55.20 -2.13
N MET A 390 0.07 -54.78 -3.37
CA MET A 390 -0.97 -55.35 -4.25
C MET A 390 -0.36 -55.81 -5.58
N ARG A 391 0.44 -56.87 -5.52
CA ARG A 391 0.82 -57.69 -6.70
C ARG A 391 1.56 -58.94 -6.20
N ARG A 392 0.82 -59.87 -5.58
CA ARG A 392 1.19 -61.28 -5.43
C ARG A 392 0.07 -62.03 -4.70
N THR A 393 -0.80 -62.65 -5.48
CA THR A 393 -1.42 -63.98 -5.24
C THR A 393 -2.11 -64.36 -6.55
N GLY A 394 -1.42 -65.18 -7.34
CA GLY A 394 -2.06 -66.22 -8.15
C GLY A 394 -2.00 -67.52 -7.37
#